data_AF-A0A366HM25-F1
#
_entry.id   AF-A0A366HM25-F1
#
_cell.length_a   1.000
_cell.length_b   1.000
_cell.length_c   1.000
_cell.angle_alpha   90.00
_cell.angle_beta   90.00
_cell.angle_gamma   90.00
#
_symmetry.space_group_name_H-M   'P 1'
#
loop_
_entity.id
_entity.type
_entity.pdbx_description
1 polymer ?
#
loop_
_entity_poly.entity_id
_entity_poly.type
_entity_poly.pdbx_seq_one_letter_code
_entity_poly.pdbx_strand_id
1 'polypeptide(L)'
;MNSKPVLRATIAAASVALLAAPDARALDLGKANPLKWFDKKDEVVPSAPERQVQEGAAEAMLRDAKTAASTGNNGRAISLYKDVVSRYRFTNAAANAQFELAALQRRSGKLQDSYDSFQKFITDYRQSARFDEAVQQQFEIAEEAKAGKKQPSLLMIPMKLDKSDLVKLYQGVIRNSPYGKYAPYAQFAIGEVYQDDGDKPMANQAYQMVVDNYPNTKLASEAQFRIGAISAAAARKSQDASNLGVALDAMETYKAINPTGERVQEADSLITEGRAAQSANALSIAKFYEKAGKPKAAAIYYSEAMQTGGGETVSEAQRRLAALAASNPDDVKQSGVSTGEGYVVPAAVNTKNRDEYAGPPAPVVAKLNSKPSMRVEPDNFKPIPLTEPDLPTREGQAPTAPGTLLPPAEGDKPLLLPVPPSPGAPMPAPQSLPVPPAPAPVPPAPAPAPAPAPEAEKPAEAPKPAEQAKPAAPEAPKP
;
A
#
# COMPACT_ATOMS: atom_id res chain seq x y z
N MET A 1 42.32 -15.84 -19.90
CA MET A 1 43.33 -14.79 -19.60
C MET A 1 43.11 -13.73 -20.68
N ASN A 2 42.58 -12.53 -20.43
CA ASN A 2 42.98 -11.54 -19.43
C ASN A 2 41.79 -10.81 -18.81
N SER A 3 42.00 -10.43 -17.57
CA SER A 3 41.05 -9.80 -16.66
C SER A 3 41.22 -8.28 -16.61
N LYS A 4 40.07 -7.59 -16.48
CA LYS A 4 39.82 -6.40 -15.64
C LYS A 4 40.41 -5.03 -16.12
N PRO A 5 39.84 -3.86 -15.70
CA PRO A 5 39.26 -3.63 -14.37
C PRO A 5 37.93 -2.85 -14.24
N VAL A 6 37.36 -3.09 -13.06
CA VAL A 6 36.19 -2.49 -12.44
C VAL A 6 36.65 -1.20 -11.72
N LEU A 7 36.06 -0.05 -12.01
CA LEU A 7 36.27 1.16 -11.22
C LEU A 7 35.26 1.22 -10.07
N ARG A 8 35.78 1.09 -8.84
CA ARG A 8 35.08 1.45 -7.60
C ARG A 8 35.31 2.94 -7.36
N ALA A 9 34.24 3.74 -7.27
CA ALA A 9 34.33 5.13 -6.84
C ALA A 9 34.09 5.20 -5.33
N THR A 10 35.17 5.37 -4.57
CA THR A 10 35.14 5.80 -3.17
C THR A 10 35.10 7.33 -3.14
N ILE A 11 34.04 7.92 -2.60
CA ILE A 11 33.98 9.36 -2.30
C ILE A 11 34.62 9.55 -0.92
N ALA A 12 35.84 10.06 -0.89
CA ALA A 12 36.48 10.55 0.32
C ALA A 12 36.24 12.06 0.42
N ALA A 13 35.62 12.47 1.54
CA ALA A 13 35.45 13.87 1.91
C ALA A 13 36.82 14.49 2.25
N ALA A 14 37.13 15.64 1.64
CA ALA A 14 38.27 16.46 2.04
C ALA A 14 37.74 17.80 2.58
N SER A 15 37.92 17.99 3.88
CA SER A 15 37.84 19.29 4.52
C SER A 15 39.24 19.69 4.99
N VAL A 16 39.50 21.00 4.98
CA VAL A 16 40.44 21.76 5.81
C VAL A 16 41.65 22.40 5.10
N ALA A 17 41.76 23.70 5.41
CA ALA A 17 42.93 24.58 5.54
C ALA A 17 43.33 25.49 4.35
N LEU A 18 42.90 26.73 4.52
CA LEU A 18 43.34 27.98 3.93
C LEU A 18 44.73 28.39 4.47
N LEU A 19 45.71 28.73 3.62
CA LEU A 19 46.84 29.60 3.96
C LEU A 19 47.51 30.24 2.72
N ALA A 20 47.32 31.56 2.62
CA ALA A 20 48.19 32.63 2.11
C ALA A 20 49.11 32.45 0.88
N ALA A 21 48.82 33.18 -0.22
CA ALA A 21 49.66 34.21 -0.86
C ALA A 21 48.98 34.78 -2.14
N PRO A 22 49.16 36.08 -2.48
CA PRO A 22 48.56 36.71 -3.66
C PRO A 22 49.43 36.50 -4.91
N ASP A 23 48.84 36.69 -6.09
CA ASP A 23 49.43 36.60 -7.44
C ASP A 23 49.63 35.20 -8.04
N ALA A 24 48.51 34.63 -8.49
CA ALA A 24 48.50 33.75 -9.65
C ALA A 24 47.26 34.06 -10.50
N ARG A 25 47.47 34.21 -11.81
CA ARG A 25 46.45 34.40 -12.84
C ARG A 25 45.21 33.55 -12.55
N ALA A 26 44.04 34.18 -12.59
CA ALA A 26 42.76 33.50 -12.58
C ALA A 26 42.71 32.48 -13.73
N LEU A 27 43.01 31.22 -13.41
CA LEU A 27 42.53 30.09 -14.18
C LEU A 27 41.01 30.09 -13.99
N ASP A 28 40.31 30.46 -15.06
CA ASP A 28 38.86 30.39 -15.19
C ASP A 28 38.39 28.95 -14.97
N LEU A 29 38.15 28.61 -13.70
CA LEU A 29 37.52 27.37 -13.25
C LEU A 29 36.00 27.40 -13.46
N GLY A 30 35.46 28.39 -14.18
CA GLY A 30 34.04 28.52 -14.55
C GLY A 30 33.62 27.65 -15.74
N LYS A 31 34.53 26.92 -16.38
CA LYS A 31 34.24 26.12 -17.59
C LYS A 31 34.21 24.60 -17.40
N ALA A 32 34.18 24.11 -16.16
CA ALA A 32 33.91 22.70 -15.89
C ALA A 32 32.69 22.58 -14.99
N ASN A 33 31.51 22.90 -15.53
CA ASN A 33 30.26 22.63 -14.85
C ASN A 33 29.93 21.13 -15.01
N PRO A 34 29.94 20.32 -13.94
CA PRO A 34 29.59 18.92 -14.01
C PRO A 34 28.07 18.72 -14.13
N LEU A 35 27.36 19.55 -14.89
CA LEU A 35 26.03 19.25 -15.42
C LEU A 35 26.02 19.12 -16.95
N LYS A 36 27.08 19.56 -17.66
CA LYS A 36 27.14 19.53 -19.13
C LYS A 36 27.45 18.16 -19.77
N TRP A 37 27.79 17.16 -18.97
CA TRP A 37 27.99 15.76 -19.42
C TRP A 37 26.66 14.99 -19.48
N PHE A 38 25.58 15.59 -18.97
CA PHE A 38 24.21 15.08 -19.07
C PHE A 38 23.34 15.81 -20.08
N ASP A 39 23.90 16.71 -20.90
CA ASP A 39 23.23 17.25 -22.10
C ASP A 39 23.07 16.12 -23.12
N LYS A 40 22.05 15.27 -22.94
CA LYS A 40 21.38 14.67 -24.08
C LYS A 40 20.90 15.85 -24.92
N LYS A 41 21.44 15.99 -26.14
CA LYS A 41 20.96 16.95 -27.16
C LYS A 41 19.47 17.20 -26.96
N ASP A 42 19.08 18.44 -26.70
CA ASP A 42 17.68 18.83 -26.54
C ASP A 42 16.89 18.26 -27.71
N GLU A 43 16.17 17.18 -27.44
CA GLU A 43 15.40 16.45 -28.45
C GLU A 43 14.19 17.33 -28.75
N VAL A 44 14.23 17.99 -29.91
CA VAL A 44 13.21 18.96 -30.30
C VAL A 44 11.85 18.28 -30.33
N VAL A 45 10.93 18.74 -29.48
CA VAL A 45 9.56 18.25 -29.45
C VAL A 45 8.91 18.53 -30.81
N PRO A 46 8.52 17.52 -31.60
CA PRO A 46 8.00 17.75 -32.94
C PRO A 46 6.65 18.48 -32.91
N SER A 47 6.37 19.27 -33.95
CA SER A 47 5.09 19.96 -34.08
C SER A 47 3.92 18.95 -34.19
N ALA A 48 2.69 19.38 -33.92
CA ALA A 48 1.51 18.52 -34.04
C ALA A 48 1.39 17.77 -35.40
N PRO A 49 1.56 18.43 -36.57
CA PRO A 49 1.49 17.72 -37.85
C PRO A 49 2.65 16.74 -38.06
N GLU A 50 3.86 17.09 -37.61
CA GLU A 50 5.01 16.17 -37.69
C GLU A 50 4.82 14.94 -36.80
N ARG A 51 4.25 15.12 -35.59
CA ARG A 51 3.90 14.00 -34.72
C ARG A 51 2.86 13.08 -35.34
N GLN A 52 1.90 13.61 -36.09
CA GLN A 52 0.91 12.78 -36.78
C GLN A 52 1.51 11.94 -37.90
N VAL A 53 2.45 12.50 -38.66
CA VAL A 53 3.20 11.74 -39.68
C VAL A 53 4.09 10.68 -39.02
N GLN A 54 4.78 11.05 -37.93
CA GLN A 54 5.57 10.13 -37.13
C GLN A 54 4.71 9.01 -36.53
N GLU A 55 3.48 9.30 -36.11
CA GLU A 55 2.54 8.30 -35.57
C GLU A 55 2.28 7.20 -36.60
N GLY A 56 1.91 7.55 -37.84
CA GLY A 56 1.65 6.55 -38.89
C GLY A 56 2.88 5.69 -39.22
N ALA A 57 4.07 6.28 -39.24
CA ALA A 57 5.33 5.54 -39.44
C ALA A 57 5.66 4.64 -38.24
N ALA A 58 5.44 5.12 -37.02
CA ALA A 58 5.65 4.38 -35.78
C ALA A 58 4.65 3.22 -35.65
N GLU A 59 3.40 3.40 -36.04
CA GLU A 59 2.36 2.36 -36.06
C GLU A 59 2.70 1.23 -37.03
N ALA A 60 3.26 1.54 -38.20
CA ALA A 60 3.76 0.53 -39.13
C ALA A 60 4.87 -0.33 -38.49
N MET A 61 5.88 0.31 -37.91
CA MET A 61 6.96 -0.40 -37.21
C MET A 61 6.47 -1.17 -35.98
N LEU A 62 5.47 -0.65 -35.26
CA LEU A 62 4.85 -1.33 -34.14
C LEU A 62 4.12 -2.61 -34.59
N ARG A 63 3.45 -2.60 -35.75
CA ARG A 63 2.82 -3.79 -36.32
C ARG A 63 3.85 -4.87 -36.68
N ASP A 64 5.00 -4.47 -37.21
CA ASP A 64 6.10 -5.40 -37.48
C ASP A 64 6.67 -6.01 -36.20
N ALA A 65 6.85 -5.18 -35.15
CA ALA A 65 7.29 -5.64 -33.84
C ALA A 65 6.32 -6.65 -33.22
N LYS A 66 5.01 -6.38 -33.30
CA LYS A 66 3.95 -7.28 -32.84
C LYS A 66 3.92 -8.60 -33.61
N THR A 67 4.10 -8.56 -34.93
CA THR A 67 4.20 -9.77 -35.78
C THR A 67 5.43 -10.61 -35.42
N ALA A 68 6.57 -9.97 -35.18
CA ALA A 68 7.76 -10.66 -34.70
C ALA A 68 7.54 -11.31 -33.32
N ALA A 69 6.80 -10.65 -32.42
CA ALA A 69 6.47 -11.20 -31.10
C ALA A 69 5.51 -12.40 -31.20
N SER A 70 4.47 -12.31 -32.04
CA SER A 70 3.48 -13.39 -32.21
C SER A 70 4.05 -14.63 -32.90
N THR A 71 5.10 -14.47 -33.71
CA THR A 71 5.83 -15.57 -34.35
C THR A 71 6.90 -16.20 -33.45
N GLY A 72 7.00 -15.78 -32.18
CA GLY A 72 7.97 -16.30 -31.21
C GLY A 72 9.40 -15.76 -31.39
N ASN A 73 9.63 -14.85 -32.34
CA ASN A 73 10.93 -14.22 -32.54
C ASN A 73 11.14 -13.05 -31.57
N ASN A 74 11.27 -13.38 -30.27
CA ASN A 74 11.34 -12.42 -29.17
C ASN A 74 12.53 -11.46 -29.29
N GLY A 75 13.68 -11.92 -29.78
CA GLY A 75 14.87 -11.08 -29.96
C GLY A 75 14.66 -9.98 -31.02
N ARG A 76 14.09 -10.35 -32.17
CA ARG A 76 13.72 -9.38 -33.21
C ARG A 76 12.63 -8.42 -32.71
N ALA A 77 11.60 -8.95 -32.04
CA ALA A 77 10.52 -8.14 -31.49
C ALA A 77 11.04 -7.08 -30.51
N ILE A 78 11.89 -7.46 -29.55
CA ILE A 78 12.53 -6.55 -28.60
C ILE A 78 13.30 -5.44 -29.32
N SER A 79 14.05 -5.79 -30.36
CA SER A 79 14.83 -4.82 -31.14
C SER A 79 13.91 -3.82 -31.85
N LEU A 80 12.85 -4.30 -32.51
CA LEU A 80 11.88 -3.46 -33.19
C LEU A 80 11.12 -2.55 -32.22
N TYR A 81 10.69 -3.05 -31.05
CA TYR A 81 10.06 -2.19 -30.04
C TYR A 81 10.99 -1.09 -29.55
N LYS A 82 12.27 -1.40 -29.28
CA LYS A 82 13.27 -0.40 -28.90
C LYS A 82 13.50 0.64 -30.00
N ASP A 83 13.50 0.22 -31.27
CA ASP A 83 13.63 1.12 -32.41
C ASP A 83 12.45 2.09 -32.51
N VAL A 84 11.21 1.61 -32.32
CA VAL A 84 10.02 2.48 -32.29
C VAL A 84 10.14 3.52 -31.18
N VAL A 85 10.51 3.09 -29.97
CA VAL A 85 10.68 3.98 -28.80
C VAL A 85 11.78 5.01 -29.01
N SER A 86 12.89 4.63 -29.66
CA SER A 86 14.02 5.52 -29.87
C SER A 86 13.81 6.51 -31.01
N ARG A 87 13.08 6.13 -32.06
CA ARG A 87 12.89 6.97 -33.25
C ARG A 87 11.67 7.86 -33.16
N TYR A 88 10.66 7.44 -32.41
CA TYR A 88 9.34 8.09 -32.36
C TYR A 88 8.87 8.35 -30.93
N ARG A 89 9.78 8.76 -30.03
CA ARG A 89 9.55 8.91 -28.58
C ARG A 89 8.29 9.69 -28.19
N PHE A 90 7.80 10.61 -29.01
CA PHE A 90 6.63 11.46 -28.70
C PHE A 90 5.29 10.93 -29.26
N THR A 91 5.28 9.72 -29.83
CA THR A 91 4.10 9.08 -30.42
C THR A 91 3.39 8.15 -29.45
N ASN A 92 2.08 7.94 -29.65
CA ASN A 92 1.32 6.94 -28.90
C ASN A 92 1.81 5.51 -29.23
N ALA A 93 2.22 5.28 -30.47
CA ALA A 93 2.86 4.05 -30.92
C ALA A 93 4.14 3.73 -30.13
N ALA A 94 4.97 4.73 -29.78
CA ALA A 94 6.14 4.52 -28.93
C ALA A 94 5.78 4.19 -27.48
N ALA A 95 4.74 4.82 -26.92
CA ALA A 95 4.20 4.43 -25.62
C ALA A 95 3.77 2.95 -25.65
N ASN A 96 2.96 2.57 -26.65
CA ASN A 96 2.52 1.20 -26.84
C ASN A 96 3.69 0.23 -27.04
N ALA A 97 4.70 0.60 -27.83
CA ALA A 97 5.90 -0.22 -28.04
C ALA A 97 6.66 -0.48 -26.74
N GLN A 98 6.85 0.56 -25.90
CA GLN A 98 7.51 0.43 -24.61
C GLN A 98 6.72 -0.47 -23.65
N PHE A 99 5.39 -0.36 -23.64
CA PHE A 99 4.53 -1.24 -22.85
C PHE A 99 4.64 -2.70 -23.32
N GLU A 100 4.47 -2.95 -24.62
CA GLU A 100 4.53 -4.31 -25.18
C GLU A 100 5.91 -4.95 -25.00
N LEU A 101 6.98 -4.14 -25.04
CA LEU A 101 8.33 -4.58 -24.69
C LEU A 101 8.40 -5.12 -23.26
N ALA A 102 7.85 -4.37 -22.30
CA ALA A 102 7.81 -4.79 -20.89
C ALA A 102 6.99 -6.08 -20.73
N ALA A 103 5.79 -6.15 -21.33
CA ALA A 103 4.95 -7.34 -21.31
C ALA A 103 5.63 -8.57 -21.93
N LEU A 104 6.38 -8.39 -23.03
CA LEU A 104 7.14 -9.47 -23.67
C LEU A 104 8.28 -9.97 -22.77
N GLN A 105 8.97 -9.08 -22.06
CA GLN A 105 10.00 -9.44 -21.07
C GLN A 105 9.39 -10.24 -19.92
N ARG A 106 8.20 -9.84 -19.44
CA ARG A 106 7.46 -10.59 -18.42
C ARG A 106 7.17 -12.01 -18.86
N ARG A 107 6.59 -12.19 -20.06
CA ARG A 107 6.30 -13.53 -20.64
C ARG A 107 7.56 -14.39 -20.81
N SER A 108 8.72 -13.75 -20.95
CA SER A 108 10.02 -14.43 -21.05
C SER A 108 10.63 -14.79 -19.68
N GLY A 109 9.92 -14.57 -18.57
CA GLY A 109 10.39 -14.84 -17.20
C GLY A 109 11.35 -13.80 -16.63
N LYS A 110 11.62 -12.70 -17.35
CA LYS A 110 12.56 -11.65 -16.92
C LYS A 110 11.82 -10.59 -16.10
N LEU A 111 11.44 -10.95 -14.88
CA LEU A 111 10.60 -10.11 -14.02
C LEU A 111 11.23 -8.75 -13.69
N GLN A 112 12.53 -8.72 -13.34
CA GLN A 112 13.22 -7.46 -13.05
C GLN A 112 13.29 -6.54 -14.28
N ASP A 113 13.76 -7.06 -15.42
CA ASP A 113 13.80 -6.31 -16.68
C ASP A 113 12.41 -5.78 -17.06
N SER A 114 11.37 -6.59 -16.85
CA SER A 114 9.99 -6.19 -17.10
C SER A 114 9.55 -5.06 -16.17
N TYR A 115 9.86 -5.14 -14.88
CA TYR A 115 9.53 -4.09 -13.92
C TYR A 115 10.21 -2.77 -14.29
N ASP A 116 11.48 -2.82 -14.66
CA ASP A 116 12.26 -1.65 -15.09
C ASP A 116 11.72 -1.05 -16.38
N SER A 117 11.31 -1.89 -17.35
CA SER A 117 10.67 -1.42 -18.58
C SER A 117 9.30 -0.79 -18.34
N PHE A 118 8.49 -1.32 -17.42
CA PHE A 118 7.25 -0.68 -16.97
C PHE A 118 7.52 0.62 -16.22
N GLN A 119 8.56 0.68 -15.38
CA GLN A 119 8.97 1.92 -14.70
C GLN A 119 9.35 2.99 -15.72
N LYS A 120 10.10 2.60 -16.77
CA LYS A 120 10.44 3.51 -17.87
C LYS A 120 9.19 3.97 -18.61
N PHE A 121 8.25 3.08 -18.89
CA PHE A 121 6.96 3.45 -19.49
C PHE A 121 6.22 4.49 -18.63
N ILE A 122 6.08 4.23 -17.33
CA ILE A 122 5.42 5.11 -16.37
C ILE A 122 6.12 6.47 -16.29
N THR A 123 7.45 6.50 -16.42
CA THR A 123 8.24 7.74 -16.33
C THR A 123 8.12 8.57 -17.62
N ASP A 124 8.27 7.92 -18.78
CA ASP A 124 8.34 8.57 -20.08
C ASP A 124 6.95 8.88 -20.68
N TYR A 125 5.93 8.08 -20.36
CA TYR A 125 4.61 8.11 -20.99
C TYR A 125 3.46 8.24 -19.98
N ARG A 126 3.59 9.15 -19.00
CA ARG A 126 2.57 9.36 -17.94
C ARG A 126 1.16 9.65 -18.44
N GLN A 127 1.04 10.28 -19.61
CA GLN A 127 -0.26 10.65 -20.20
C GLN A 127 -0.91 9.50 -21.00
N SER A 128 -0.24 8.34 -21.12
CA SER A 128 -0.78 7.22 -21.86
C SER A 128 -2.02 6.64 -21.17
N ALA A 129 -3.02 6.23 -21.97
CA ALA A 129 -4.19 5.50 -21.46
C ALA A 129 -3.83 4.18 -20.76
N ARG A 130 -2.62 3.64 -20.98
CA ARG A 130 -2.13 2.40 -20.35
C ARG A 130 -1.32 2.66 -19.08
N PHE A 131 -1.32 3.89 -18.56
CA PHE A 131 -0.60 4.24 -17.33
C PHE A 131 -1.01 3.35 -16.16
N ASP A 132 -2.31 3.26 -15.87
CA ASP A 132 -2.83 2.46 -14.77
C ASP A 132 -2.56 0.96 -14.95
N GLU A 133 -2.64 0.47 -16.20
CA GLU A 133 -2.29 -0.91 -16.56
C GLU A 133 -0.80 -1.20 -16.28
N ALA A 134 0.10 -0.24 -16.56
CA ALA A 134 1.51 -0.41 -16.27
C ALA A 134 1.82 -0.43 -14.77
N VAL A 135 1.13 0.41 -13.98
CA VAL A 135 1.23 0.38 -12.51
C VAL A 135 0.70 -0.93 -11.95
N GLN A 136 -0.42 -1.43 -12.48
CA GLN A 136 -0.94 -2.76 -12.15
C GLN A 136 0.10 -3.84 -12.44
N GLN A 137 0.72 -3.83 -13.61
CA GLN A 137 1.74 -4.82 -13.96
C GLN A 137 2.95 -4.77 -13.02
N GLN A 138 3.40 -3.59 -12.60
CA GLN A 138 4.46 -3.47 -11.58
C GLN A 138 4.06 -4.10 -10.24
N PHE A 139 2.82 -3.88 -9.79
CA PHE A 139 2.30 -4.49 -8.57
C PHE A 139 2.25 -6.01 -8.69
N GLU A 140 1.73 -6.53 -9.80
CA GLU A 140 1.67 -7.98 -10.04
C GLU A 140 3.05 -8.64 -10.12
N ILE A 141 4.07 -7.96 -10.66
CA ILE A 141 5.45 -8.44 -10.65
C ILE A 141 5.99 -8.51 -9.21
N ALA A 142 5.67 -7.51 -8.37
CA ALA A 142 6.06 -7.51 -6.97
C ALA A 142 5.40 -8.66 -6.18
N GLU A 143 4.11 -8.92 -6.43
CA GLU A 143 3.39 -10.08 -5.85
C GLU A 143 3.98 -11.42 -6.29
N GLU A 144 4.33 -11.55 -7.57
CA GLU A 144 4.98 -12.76 -8.11
C GLU A 144 6.36 -12.98 -7.47
N ALA A 145 7.16 -11.91 -7.34
CA ALA A 145 8.45 -11.95 -6.66
C ALA A 145 8.32 -12.32 -5.16
N LYS A 146 7.25 -11.87 -4.49
CA LYS A 146 6.93 -12.25 -3.11
C LYS A 146 6.51 -13.72 -3.00
N ALA A 147 5.69 -14.22 -3.93
CA ALA A 147 5.25 -15.62 -3.96
C ALA A 147 6.40 -16.59 -4.23
N GLY A 148 7.37 -16.21 -5.07
CA GLY A 148 8.59 -17.00 -5.33
C GLY A 148 9.42 -17.32 -4.07
N LYS A 149 9.24 -16.57 -2.97
CA LYS A 149 9.84 -16.89 -1.66
C LYS A 149 9.19 -18.07 -0.95
N LYS A 150 7.94 -18.41 -1.27
CA LYS A 150 7.12 -19.41 -0.54
C LYS A 150 7.20 -20.83 -1.12
N GLN A 151 7.91 -21.06 -2.23
CA GLN A 151 8.03 -22.39 -2.84
C GLN A 151 9.37 -23.09 -2.52
N PRO A 152 9.37 -24.34 -2.02
CA PRO A 152 10.58 -25.17 -2.03
C PRO A 152 10.95 -25.50 -3.48
N SER A 153 12.14 -25.08 -3.89
CA SER A 153 12.62 -25.14 -5.26
C SER A 153 12.93 -26.59 -5.70
N LEU A 154 12.06 -27.20 -6.53
CA LEU A 154 12.41 -28.40 -7.32
C LEU A 154 12.44 -28.12 -8.84
N LEU A 155 12.20 -26.88 -9.28
CA LEU A 155 12.39 -26.48 -10.68
C LEU A 155 12.80 -25.00 -10.75
N MET A 156 13.93 -24.73 -11.41
CA MET A 156 14.66 -23.46 -11.46
C MET A 156 13.82 -22.25 -11.90
N ILE A 157 13.52 -21.30 -10.98
CA ILE A 157 13.82 -19.85 -11.08
C ILE A 157 13.92 -19.26 -9.65
N PRO A 158 15.12 -19.09 -9.05
CA PRO A 158 15.24 -18.44 -7.75
C PRO A 158 15.35 -16.91 -7.91
N MET A 159 14.23 -16.19 -7.94
CA MET A 159 14.25 -14.81 -7.45
C MET A 159 14.26 -14.89 -5.92
N LYS A 160 15.43 -15.17 -5.33
CA LYS A 160 15.66 -14.90 -3.90
C LYS A 160 15.82 -13.38 -3.76
N LEU A 161 14.74 -12.64 -4.02
CA LEU A 161 14.71 -11.23 -3.68
C LEU A 161 14.83 -11.14 -2.17
N ASP A 162 15.67 -10.27 -1.64
CA ASP A 162 15.73 -10.08 -0.19
C ASP A 162 14.50 -9.29 0.27
N LYS A 163 14.40 -8.99 1.56
CA LYS A 163 13.34 -8.12 2.08
C LYS A 163 13.39 -6.73 1.43
N SER A 164 14.59 -6.16 1.34
CA SER A 164 14.76 -4.77 0.91
C SER A 164 14.32 -4.55 -0.53
N ASP A 165 14.60 -5.50 -1.41
CA ASP A 165 14.25 -5.42 -2.82
C ASP A 165 12.74 -5.57 -3.03
N LEU A 166 12.05 -6.47 -2.31
CA LEU A 166 10.57 -6.51 -2.36
C LEU A 166 9.95 -5.19 -1.93
N VAL A 167 10.44 -4.63 -0.81
CA VAL A 167 9.95 -3.34 -0.31
C VAL A 167 10.17 -2.24 -1.35
N LYS A 168 11.33 -2.21 -2.04
CA LYS A 168 11.59 -1.25 -3.12
C LYS A 168 10.60 -1.39 -4.28
N LEU A 169 10.23 -2.62 -4.68
CA LEU A 169 9.26 -2.83 -5.75
C LEU A 169 7.89 -2.26 -5.39
N TYR A 170 7.39 -2.53 -4.18
CA TYR A 170 6.11 -1.97 -3.72
C TYR A 170 6.17 -0.46 -3.51
N GLN A 171 7.27 0.07 -2.97
CA GLN A 171 7.49 1.52 -2.84
C GLN A 171 7.47 2.22 -4.21
N GLY A 172 7.97 1.56 -5.26
CA GLY A 172 7.88 2.07 -6.62
C GLY A 172 6.43 2.21 -7.10
N VAL A 173 5.59 1.20 -6.84
CA VAL A 173 4.14 1.26 -7.17
C VAL A 173 3.48 2.45 -6.46
N ILE A 174 3.73 2.62 -5.16
CA ILE A 174 3.16 3.72 -4.36
C ILE A 174 3.65 5.07 -4.89
N ARG A 175 4.95 5.22 -5.16
CA ARG A 175 5.52 6.47 -5.68
C ARG A 175 4.96 6.84 -7.06
N ASN A 176 4.70 5.84 -7.89
CA ASN A 176 4.20 6.04 -9.26
C ASN A 176 2.72 6.44 -9.28
N SER A 177 1.90 5.89 -8.38
CA SER A 177 0.48 6.24 -8.26
C SER A 177 0.04 6.24 -6.79
N PRO A 178 0.33 7.31 -6.01
CA PRO A 178 0.03 7.34 -4.57
C PRO A 178 -1.45 7.26 -4.23
N TYR A 179 -2.32 7.74 -5.12
CA TYR A 179 -3.78 7.67 -4.97
C TYR A 179 -4.41 6.60 -5.87
N GLY A 180 -3.58 5.78 -6.51
CA GLY A 180 -4.02 4.73 -7.41
C GLY A 180 -4.62 3.55 -6.66
N LYS A 181 -5.40 2.75 -7.40
CA LYS A 181 -6.05 1.53 -6.89
C LYS A 181 -5.09 0.59 -6.15
N TYR A 182 -3.84 0.47 -6.62
CA TYR A 182 -2.84 -0.47 -6.09
C TYR A 182 -1.97 0.10 -4.97
N ALA A 183 -2.01 1.40 -4.70
CA ALA A 183 -1.23 2.03 -3.63
C ALA A 183 -1.52 1.45 -2.23
N PRO A 184 -2.79 1.30 -1.79
CA PRO A 184 -3.08 0.68 -0.50
C PRO A 184 -2.68 -0.80 -0.45
N TYR A 185 -2.82 -1.55 -1.55
CA TYR A 185 -2.40 -2.96 -1.64
C TYR A 185 -0.88 -3.08 -1.52
N ALA A 186 -0.12 -2.24 -2.22
CA ALA A 186 1.34 -2.22 -2.14
C ALA A 186 1.83 -1.87 -0.73
N GLN A 187 1.22 -0.87 -0.08
CA GLN A 187 1.58 -0.50 1.29
C GLN A 187 1.25 -1.61 2.30
N PHE A 188 0.11 -2.27 2.13
CA PHE A 188 -0.26 -3.43 2.95
C PHE A 188 0.69 -4.61 2.73
N ALA A 189 1.08 -4.88 1.49
CA ALA A 189 2.03 -5.92 1.15
C ALA A 189 3.44 -5.68 1.73
N ILE A 190 3.87 -4.41 1.85
CA ILE A 190 5.09 -4.05 2.61
C ILE A 190 4.96 -4.50 4.07
N GLY A 191 3.81 -4.28 4.70
CA GLY A 191 3.54 -4.76 6.06
C GLY A 191 3.63 -6.28 6.17
N GLU A 192 3.05 -7.01 5.22
CA GLU A 192 3.15 -8.48 5.16
C GLU A 192 4.59 -8.95 4.97
N VAL A 193 5.39 -8.27 4.16
CA VAL A 193 6.80 -8.61 3.95
C VAL A 193 7.59 -8.47 5.25
N TYR A 194 7.38 -7.41 6.02
CA TYR A 194 8.03 -7.26 7.34
C TYR A 194 7.47 -8.25 8.37
N GLN A 195 6.17 -8.54 8.32
CA GLN A 195 5.54 -9.51 9.23
C GLN A 195 6.07 -10.93 8.99
N ASP A 196 6.17 -11.36 7.73
CA ASP A 196 6.72 -12.67 7.33
C ASP A 196 8.21 -12.79 7.71
N ASP A 197 8.95 -11.68 7.75
CA ASP A 197 10.35 -11.60 8.22
C ASP A 197 10.48 -11.61 9.75
N GLY A 198 9.37 -11.44 10.49
CA GLY A 198 9.36 -11.35 11.94
C GLY A 198 9.71 -9.96 12.51
N ASP A 199 9.90 -8.97 11.65
CA ASP A 199 10.22 -7.58 11.98
C ASP A 199 8.94 -6.83 12.40
N LYS A 200 8.46 -7.13 13.60
CA LYS A 200 7.19 -6.62 14.14
C LYS A 200 7.10 -5.09 14.17
N PRO A 201 8.14 -4.33 14.58
CA PRO A 201 8.08 -2.87 14.57
C PRO A 201 7.86 -2.30 13.17
N MET A 202 8.62 -2.80 12.17
CA MET A 202 8.47 -2.34 10.79
C MET A 202 7.14 -2.78 10.17
N ALA A 203 6.64 -3.97 10.53
CA ALA A 203 5.32 -4.43 10.10
C ALA A 203 4.21 -3.51 10.64
N ASN A 204 4.22 -3.20 11.95
CA ASN A 204 3.27 -2.28 12.57
C ASN A 204 3.34 -0.89 11.92
N GLN A 205 4.54 -0.37 11.65
CA GLN A 205 4.71 0.92 10.97
C GLN A 205 4.12 0.90 9.56
N ALA A 206 4.40 -0.14 8.77
CA ALA A 206 3.91 -0.26 7.41
C ALA A 206 2.39 -0.43 7.34
N TYR A 207 1.78 -1.19 8.26
CA TYR A 207 0.32 -1.27 8.39
C TYR A 207 -0.28 0.06 8.87
N GLN A 208 0.37 0.76 9.80
CA GLN A 208 -0.10 2.07 10.26
C GLN A 208 -0.13 3.08 9.10
N MET A 209 0.84 3.02 8.19
CA MET A 209 0.80 3.83 6.97
C MET A 209 -0.40 3.52 6.07
N VAL A 210 -0.94 2.28 6.09
CA VAL A 210 -2.19 1.97 5.38
C VAL A 210 -3.36 2.68 6.03
N VAL A 211 -3.44 2.62 7.36
CA VAL A 211 -4.50 3.28 8.15
C VAL A 211 -4.45 4.79 7.97
N ASP A 212 -3.26 5.39 8.01
CA ASP A 212 -3.08 6.84 7.97
C ASP A 212 -3.26 7.42 6.56
N ASN A 213 -2.81 6.73 5.51
CA ASN A 213 -2.86 7.25 4.13
C ASN A 213 -4.05 6.74 3.32
N TYR A 214 -4.66 5.61 3.70
CA TYR A 214 -5.77 4.98 2.96
C TYR A 214 -6.95 4.60 3.88
N PRO A 215 -7.44 5.49 4.77
CA PRO A 215 -8.39 5.16 5.83
C PRO A 215 -9.74 4.63 5.33
N ASN A 216 -10.16 4.99 4.11
CA ASN A 216 -11.45 4.61 3.55
C ASN A 216 -11.43 3.28 2.78
N THR A 217 -10.38 2.46 2.94
CA THR A 217 -10.22 1.18 2.24
C THR A 217 -10.45 0.01 3.18
N LYS A 218 -10.92 -1.13 2.65
CA LYS A 218 -11.01 -2.39 3.43
C LYS A 218 -9.65 -2.80 4.01
N LEU A 219 -8.56 -2.44 3.33
CA LEU A 219 -7.19 -2.69 3.77
C LEU A 219 -6.82 -1.90 5.02
N ALA A 220 -7.41 -0.72 5.26
CA ALA A 220 -7.19 0.01 6.51
C ALA A 220 -7.78 -0.74 7.71
N SER A 221 -9.00 -1.26 7.59
CA SER A 221 -9.62 -2.10 8.62
C SER A 221 -8.80 -3.38 8.87
N GLU A 222 -8.38 -4.07 7.81
CA GLU A 222 -7.51 -5.25 7.95
C GLU A 222 -6.15 -4.87 8.58
N ALA A 223 -5.55 -3.75 8.19
CA ALA A 223 -4.28 -3.27 8.76
C ALA A 223 -4.40 -2.96 10.25
N GLN A 224 -5.50 -2.33 10.69
CA GLN A 224 -5.78 -2.11 12.12
C GLN A 224 -5.83 -3.43 12.89
N PHE A 225 -6.50 -4.44 12.33
CA PHE A 225 -6.53 -5.77 12.91
C PHE A 225 -5.13 -6.40 12.99
N ARG A 226 -4.34 -6.35 11.90
CA ARG A 226 -2.95 -6.87 11.87
C ARG A 226 -2.07 -6.24 12.94
N ILE A 227 -2.15 -4.92 13.12
CA ILE A 227 -1.40 -4.17 14.15
C ILE A 227 -1.74 -4.70 15.55
N GLY A 228 -3.02 -4.84 15.88
CA GLY A 228 -3.43 -5.39 17.18
C GLY A 228 -2.98 -6.85 17.35
N ALA A 229 -3.04 -7.66 16.29
CA ALA A 229 -2.71 -9.08 16.34
C ALA A 229 -1.21 -9.30 16.56
N ILE A 230 -0.36 -8.56 15.84
CA ILE A 230 1.10 -8.53 16.03
C ILE A 230 1.43 -8.17 17.47
N SER A 231 0.76 -7.15 18.00
CA SER A 231 0.98 -6.64 19.35
C SER A 231 0.54 -7.64 20.43
N ALA A 232 -0.62 -8.25 20.27
CA ALA A 232 -1.13 -9.28 21.17
C ALA A 232 -0.19 -10.49 21.19
N ALA A 233 0.29 -10.93 20.02
CA ALA A 233 1.27 -12.01 19.92
C ALA A 233 2.63 -11.64 20.55
N ALA A 234 3.07 -10.38 20.45
CA ALA A 234 4.28 -9.91 21.12
C ALA A 234 4.13 -9.90 22.65
N ALA A 235 3.04 -9.33 23.16
CA ALA A 235 2.78 -9.22 24.59
C ALA A 235 2.65 -10.58 25.28
N ARG A 236 1.99 -11.55 24.63
CA ARG A 236 1.91 -12.93 25.13
C ARG A 236 3.29 -13.58 25.28
N LYS A 237 4.20 -13.32 24.33
CA LYS A 237 5.56 -13.89 24.36
C LYS A 237 6.43 -13.25 25.44
N SER A 238 6.29 -11.94 25.68
CA SER A 238 7.12 -11.23 26.66
C SER A 238 6.57 -11.28 28.09
N GLN A 239 5.33 -11.77 28.29
CA GLN A 239 4.61 -11.69 29.57
C GLN A 239 4.54 -10.26 30.15
N ASP A 240 4.62 -9.25 29.28
CA ASP A 240 4.59 -7.85 29.66
C ASP A 240 3.12 -7.40 29.79
N ALA A 241 2.69 -7.23 31.04
CA ALA A 241 1.32 -6.83 31.37
C ALA A 241 0.93 -5.48 30.75
N SER A 242 1.89 -4.54 30.63
CA SER A 242 1.65 -3.24 30.01
C SER A 242 1.38 -3.40 28.51
N ASN A 243 2.22 -4.15 27.80
CA ASN A 243 2.05 -4.36 26.36
C ASN A 243 0.78 -5.14 26.03
N LEU A 244 0.36 -6.05 26.92
CA LEU A 244 -0.88 -6.81 26.74
C LEU A 244 -2.10 -5.91 26.84
N GLY A 245 -2.15 -5.01 27.83
CA GLY A 245 -3.21 -4.01 27.95
C GLY A 245 -3.33 -3.15 26.69
N VAL A 246 -2.21 -2.61 26.19
CA VAL A 246 -2.24 -1.77 24.98
C VAL A 246 -2.67 -2.56 23.73
N ALA A 247 -2.32 -3.84 23.63
CA ALA A 247 -2.78 -4.69 22.53
C ALA A 247 -4.29 -4.97 22.59
N LEU A 248 -4.83 -5.19 23.80
CA LEU A 248 -6.27 -5.33 24.04
C LEU A 248 -7.03 -4.06 23.68
N ASP A 249 -6.54 -2.90 24.13
CA ASP A 249 -7.14 -1.59 23.81
C ASP A 249 -7.21 -1.34 22.29
N ALA A 250 -6.16 -1.72 21.56
CA ALA A 250 -6.14 -1.59 20.09
C ALA A 250 -7.16 -2.53 19.41
N MET A 251 -7.34 -3.74 19.93
CA MET A 251 -8.34 -4.70 19.43
C MET A 251 -9.76 -4.24 19.74
N GLU A 252 -10.00 -3.70 20.94
CA GLU A 252 -11.28 -3.09 21.30
C GLU A 252 -11.59 -1.87 20.44
N THR A 253 -10.59 -1.03 20.17
CA THR A 253 -10.69 0.09 19.24
C THR A 253 -11.04 -0.39 17.82
N TYR A 254 -10.37 -1.44 17.33
CA TYR A 254 -10.69 -2.06 16.05
C TYR A 254 -12.16 -2.49 15.98
N LYS A 255 -12.67 -3.18 17.01
CA LYS A 255 -14.08 -3.60 17.09
C LYS A 255 -15.05 -2.43 17.14
N ALA A 256 -14.72 -1.38 17.90
CA ALA A 256 -15.56 -0.19 18.01
C ALA A 256 -15.69 0.55 16.67
N ILE A 257 -14.60 0.60 15.89
CA ILE A 257 -14.57 1.25 14.58
C ILE A 257 -15.16 0.35 13.48
N ASN A 258 -15.06 -0.98 13.62
CA ASN A 258 -15.46 -1.96 12.61
C ASN A 258 -16.46 -3.01 13.17
N PRO A 259 -17.64 -2.61 13.69
CA PRO A 259 -18.52 -3.51 14.44
C PRO A 259 -19.10 -4.68 13.63
N THR A 260 -19.19 -4.53 12.31
CA THR A 260 -19.65 -5.57 11.36
C THR A 260 -18.52 -6.06 10.46
N GLY A 261 -17.26 -5.83 10.85
CA GLY A 261 -16.08 -6.23 10.08
C GLY A 261 -15.86 -7.75 10.04
N GLU A 262 -15.17 -8.21 9.00
CA GLU A 262 -14.88 -9.64 8.77
C GLU A 262 -14.05 -10.27 9.89
N ARG A 263 -13.18 -9.50 10.56
CA ARG A 263 -12.29 -9.98 11.63
C ARG A 263 -12.83 -9.77 13.05
N VAL A 264 -14.08 -9.34 13.22
CA VAL A 264 -14.62 -9.04 14.57
C VAL A 264 -14.60 -10.27 15.48
N GLN A 265 -14.99 -11.44 14.96
CA GLN A 265 -14.96 -12.70 15.73
C GLN A 265 -13.53 -13.11 16.12
N GLU A 266 -12.56 -12.88 15.23
CA GLU A 266 -11.15 -13.17 15.50
C GLU A 266 -10.58 -12.19 16.54
N ALA A 267 -10.93 -10.90 16.43
CA ALA A 267 -10.60 -9.88 17.42
C ALA A 267 -11.20 -10.22 18.79
N ASP A 268 -12.45 -10.67 18.85
CA ASP A 268 -13.10 -11.14 20.08
C ASP A 268 -12.37 -12.31 20.74
N SER A 269 -11.92 -13.25 19.91
CA SER A 269 -11.14 -14.40 20.39
C SER A 269 -9.80 -13.92 20.98
N LEU A 270 -9.09 -13.04 20.27
CA LEU A 270 -7.82 -12.47 20.75
C LEU A 270 -7.98 -11.65 22.03
N ILE A 271 -9.08 -10.89 22.16
CA ILE A 271 -9.41 -10.13 23.37
C ILE A 271 -9.68 -11.08 24.53
N THR A 272 -10.50 -12.10 24.32
CA THR A 272 -10.85 -13.09 25.36
C THR A 272 -9.61 -13.82 25.85
N GLU A 273 -8.76 -14.29 24.93
CA GLU A 273 -7.49 -14.93 25.26
C GLU A 273 -6.53 -14.00 26.00
N GLY A 274 -6.42 -12.74 25.56
CA GLY A 274 -5.54 -11.76 26.21
C GLY A 274 -6.02 -11.39 27.61
N ARG A 275 -7.33 -11.23 27.80
CA ARG A 275 -7.96 -10.99 29.12
C ARG A 275 -7.79 -12.19 30.06
N ALA A 276 -7.93 -13.42 29.55
CA ALA A 276 -7.65 -14.62 30.32
C ALA A 276 -6.17 -14.69 30.76
N ALA A 277 -5.23 -14.34 29.87
CA ALA A 277 -3.81 -14.27 30.20
C ALA A 277 -3.51 -13.16 31.24
N GLN A 278 -4.16 -12.00 31.12
CA GLN A 278 -4.05 -10.91 32.09
C GLN A 278 -4.56 -11.35 33.47
N SER A 279 -5.75 -11.97 33.53
CA SER A 279 -6.32 -12.47 34.78
C SER A 279 -5.46 -13.56 35.43
N ALA A 280 -4.91 -14.49 34.64
CA ALA A 280 -3.99 -15.50 35.15
C ALA A 280 -2.72 -14.89 35.75
N ASN A 281 -2.18 -13.83 35.13
CA ASN A 281 -1.04 -13.09 35.66
C ASN A 281 -1.39 -12.37 36.97
N ALA A 282 -2.51 -11.63 37.00
CA ALA A 282 -3.00 -10.97 38.21
C ALA A 282 -3.21 -11.97 39.36
N LEU A 283 -3.79 -13.14 39.08
CA LEU A 283 -3.94 -14.22 40.06
C LEU A 283 -2.61 -14.73 40.59
N SER A 284 -1.60 -14.87 39.72
CA SER A 284 -0.25 -15.27 40.12
C SER A 284 0.40 -14.23 41.05
N ILE A 285 0.29 -12.95 40.70
CA ILE A 285 0.80 -11.84 41.51
C ILE A 285 0.07 -11.77 42.87
N ALA A 286 -1.25 -11.98 42.88
CA ALA A 286 -2.05 -12.03 44.10
C ALA A 286 -1.56 -13.14 45.04
N LYS A 287 -1.36 -14.36 44.53
CA LYS A 287 -0.81 -15.50 45.27
C LYS A 287 0.58 -15.23 45.82
N PHE A 288 1.42 -14.50 45.08
CA PHE A 288 2.74 -14.08 45.54
C PHE A 288 2.65 -13.13 46.73
N TYR A 289 1.79 -12.09 46.66
CA TYR A 289 1.61 -11.14 47.76
C TYR A 289 0.93 -11.76 48.98
N GLU A 290 0.00 -12.71 48.78
CA GLU A 290 -0.60 -13.49 49.85
C GLU A 290 0.49 -14.26 50.61
N LYS A 291 1.35 -15.00 49.88
CA LYS A 291 2.47 -15.75 50.47
C LYS A 291 3.50 -14.84 51.15
N ALA A 292 3.68 -13.62 50.66
CA ALA A 292 4.57 -12.63 51.25
C ALA A 292 3.99 -11.93 52.50
N GLY A 293 2.78 -12.30 52.94
CA GLY A 293 2.13 -11.70 54.11
C GLY A 293 1.67 -10.26 53.87
N LYS A 294 1.33 -9.91 52.62
CA LYS A 294 0.85 -8.58 52.24
C LYS A 294 -0.62 -8.63 51.80
N PRO A 295 -1.57 -8.83 52.73
CA PRO A 295 -2.99 -9.05 52.42
C PRO A 295 -3.64 -7.90 51.65
N LYS A 296 -3.31 -6.64 51.97
CA LYS A 296 -3.82 -5.47 51.23
C LYS A 296 -3.47 -5.53 49.73
N ALA A 297 -2.23 -5.86 49.39
CA ALA A 297 -1.79 -5.96 48.01
C ALA A 297 -2.39 -7.19 47.32
N ALA A 298 -2.44 -8.34 48.01
CA ALA A 298 -3.06 -9.55 47.48
C ALA A 298 -4.54 -9.35 47.14
N ALA A 299 -5.29 -8.62 47.98
CA ALA A 299 -6.70 -8.31 47.74
C ALA A 299 -6.92 -7.50 46.45
N ILE A 300 -6.05 -6.52 46.17
CA ILE A 300 -6.08 -5.72 44.93
C ILE A 300 -5.94 -6.62 43.71
N TYR A 301 -4.91 -7.46 43.65
CA TYR A 301 -4.67 -8.31 42.49
C TYR A 301 -5.71 -9.44 42.33
N TYR A 302 -6.29 -9.95 43.43
CA TYR A 302 -7.43 -10.87 43.33
C TYR A 302 -8.65 -10.19 42.69
N SER A 303 -8.92 -8.93 43.03
CA SER A 303 -10.02 -8.17 42.42
C SER A 303 -9.79 -7.93 40.93
N GLU A 304 -8.56 -7.63 40.52
CA GLU A 304 -8.20 -7.46 39.10
C GLU A 304 -8.39 -8.77 38.32
N ALA A 305 -7.97 -9.90 38.89
CA ALA A 305 -8.16 -11.22 38.30
C ALA A 305 -9.64 -11.55 38.09
N MET A 306 -10.51 -11.13 39.01
CA MET A 306 -11.97 -11.29 38.88
C MET A 306 -12.57 -10.38 37.80
N GLN A 307 -12.06 -9.15 37.65
CA GLN A 307 -12.59 -8.18 36.70
C GLN A 307 -12.21 -8.52 35.25
N THR A 308 -10.98 -8.99 35.04
CA THR A 308 -10.43 -9.25 33.70
C THR A 308 -10.60 -10.70 33.26
N GLY A 309 -10.90 -11.62 34.18
CA GLY A 309 -10.90 -13.06 33.94
C GLY A 309 -12.23 -13.68 33.52
N GLY A 310 -12.19 -14.99 33.32
CA GLY A 310 -13.37 -15.82 33.11
C GLY A 310 -13.17 -17.24 33.66
N GLY A 311 -14.27 -17.91 34.03
CA GLY A 311 -14.28 -19.31 34.45
C GLY A 311 -13.52 -19.60 35.75
N GLU A 312 -12.50 -20.45 35.67
CA GLU A 312 -11.75 -20.97 36.82
C GLU A 312 -10.93 -19.88 37.54
N THR A 313 -10.34 -18.96 36.79
CA THR A 313 -9.51 -17.86 37.34
C THR A 313 -10.31 -16.99 38.31
N VAL A 314 -11.53 -16.61 37.93
CA VAL A 314 -12.46 -15.83 38.74
C VAL A 314 -12.90 -16.61 39.98
N SER A 315 -13.22 -17.89 39.81
CA SER A 315 -13.68 -18.76 40.91
C SER A 315 -12.61 -18.95 41.99
N GLU A 316 -11.36 -19.15 41.57
CA GLU A 316 -10.22 -19.27 42.47
C GLU A 316 -9.89 -17.92 43.14
N ALA A 317 -9.88 -16.82 42.38
CA ALA A 317 -9.65 -15.48 42.91
C ALA A 317 -10.69 -15.12 43.99
N GLN A 318 -11.96 -15.41 43.73
CA GLN A 318 -13.06 -15.16 44.68
C GLN A 318 -12.90 -15.98 45.96
N ARG A 319 -12.59 -17.28 45.85
CA ARG A 319 -12.37 -18.15 47.01
C ARG A 319 -11.22 -17.67 47.88
N ARG A 320 -10.11 -17.28 47.25
CA ARG A 320 -8.92 -16.79 47.97
C ARG A 320 -9.14 -15.42 48.58
N LEU A 321 -9.82 -14.51 47.87
CA LEU A 321 -10.18 -13.20 48.41
C LEU A 321 -11.10 -13.35 49.64
N ALA A 322 -12.07 -14.27 49.60
CA ALA A 322 -12.92 -14.55 50.76
C ALA A 322 -12.13 -15.11 51.96
N ALA A 323 -11.19 -16.03 51.72
CA ALA A 323 -10.31 -16.54 52.77
C ALA A 323 -9.37 -15.45 53.34
N LEU A 324 -8.90 -14.55 52.48
CA LEU A 324 -8.07 -13.41 52.86
C LEU A 324 -8.86 -12.40 53.70
N ALA A 325 -10.12 -12.13 53.33
CA ALA A 325 -11.01 -11.25 54.08
C ALA A 325 -11.40 -11.82 55.45
N ALA A 326 -11.53 -13.14 55.58
CA ALA A 326 -11.81 -13.80 56.86
C ALA A 326 -10.62 -13.75 57.82
N SER A 327 -9.39 -13.84 57.28
CA SER A 327 -8.16 -13.83 58.08
C SER A 327 -7.64 -12.41 58.39
N ASN A 328 -7.82 -11.46 57.46
CA ASN A 328 -7.28 -10.10 57.56
C ASN A 328 -8.35 -9.05 57.14
N PRO A 329 -9.45 -8.91 57.90
CA PRO A 329 -10.60 -8.11 57.51
C PRO A 329 -10.28 -6.62 57.36
N ASP A 330 -9.40 -6.08 58.19
CA ASP A 330 -9.06 -4.65 58.16
C ASP A 330 -8.18 -4.29 56.96
N ASP A 331 -7.22 -5.15 56.60
CA ASP A 331 -6.36 -4.93 55.43
C ASP A 331 -7.12 -5.02 54.10
N VAL A 332 -8.07 -5.95 54.01
CA VAL A 332 -8.95 -6.06 52.83
C VAL A 332 -9.87 -4.85 52.72
N LYS A 333 -10.47 -4.37 53.82
CA LYS A 333 -11.26 -3.12 53.80
C LYS A 333 -10.41 -1.92 53.39
N GLN A 334 -9.19 -1.81 53.90
CA GLN A 334 -8.26 -0.73 53.57
C GLN A 334 -7.71 -0.81 52.14
N SER A 335 -7.84 -1.96 51.48
CA SER A 335 -7.48 -2.09 50.06
C SER A 335 -8.46 -1.36 49.13
N GLY A 336 -9.64 -0.96 49.64
CA GLY A 336 -10.68 -0.32 48.84
C GLY A 336 -11.44 -1.30 47.92
N VAL A 337 -11.04 -2.57 47.90
CA VAL A 337 -11.73 -3.65 47.19
C VAL A 337 -12.96 -4.03 48.01
N SER A 338 -14.14 -3.58 47.57
CA SER A 338 -15.40 -4.17 48.01
C SER A 338 -15.60 -5.49 47.27
N THR A 339 -16.15 -6.52 47.91
CA THR A 339 -16.45 -7.83 47.30
C THR A 339 -17.46 -7.79 46.14
N GLY A 340 -17.80 -6.60 45.63
CA GLY A 340 -18.74 -6.38 44.53
C GLY A 340 -18.40 -5.25 43.54
N GLU A 341 -17.35 -4.44 43.75
CA GLU A 341 -17.02 -3.35 42.80
C GLU A 341 -15.51 -3.24 42.57
N GLY A 342 -15.13 -3.26 41.29
CA GLY A 342 -13.76 -3.45 40.80
C GLY A 342 -12.84 -2.25 41.01
N TYR A 343 -11.57 -2.55 41.28
CA TYR A 343 -10.50 -1.57 41.41
C TYR A 343 -9.44 -1.83 40.33
N VAL A 344 -9.05 -0.79 39.59
CA VAL A 344 -8.00 -0.87 38.57
C VAL A 344 -6.76 -0.14 39.10
N VAL A 345 -5.71 -0.87 39.47
CA VAL A 345 -4.38 -0.25 39.62
C VAL A 345 -3.64 -0.43 38.31
N PRO A 346 -3.29 0.66 37.60
CA PRO A 346 -2.37 0.56 36.48
C PRO A 346 -0.96 0.32 37.04
N ALA A 347 -0.62 -0.92 37.38
CA ALA A 347 0.76 -1.34 37.62
C ALA A 347 1.54 -1.53 36.29
N ALA A 348 1.15 -0.80 35.25
CA ALA A 348 1.79 -0.84 33.94
C ALA A 348 2.91 0.20 33.90
N VAL A 349 4.16 -0.26 33.94
CA VAL A 349 5.31 0.57 33.58
C VAL A 349 5.10 1.02 32.13
N ASN A 350 5.21 2.33 31.85
CA ASN A 350 5.01 2.85 30.50
C ASN A 350 6.13 2.33 29.58
N THR A 351 5.80 1.29 28.81
CA THR A 351 6.70 0.61 27.87
C THR A 351 6.70 1.26 26.48
N LYS A 352 5.79 2.21 26.22
CA LYS A 352 5.60 2.84 24.90
C LYS A 352 6.82 3.61 24.39
N ASN A 353 7.68 4.06 25.31
CA ASN A 353 8.88 4.84 24.99
C ASN A 353 10.15 3.99 24.87
N ARG A 354 10.06 2.66 24.98
CA ARG A 354 11.23 1.79 24.88
C ARG A 354 11.49 1.37 23.44
N ASP A 355 12.75 1.22 23.07
CA ASP A 355 13.17 0.77 21.72
C ASP A 355 12.62 -0.64 21.37
N GLU A 356 12.32 -1.44 22.39
CA GLU A 356 11.76 -2.78 22.30
C GLU A 356 10.22 -2.82 22.21
N TYR A 357 9.56 -1.66 22.14
CA TYR A 357 8.10 -1.57 22.04
C TYR A 357 7.60 -2.07 20.68
N ALA A 358 7.02 -3.27 20.69
CA ALA A 358 6.36 -3.88 19.53
C ALA A 358 4.82 -3.78 19.61
N GLY A 359 4.29 -2.87 20.45
CA GLY A 359 2.85 -2.66 20.60
C GLY A 359 2.27 -1.77 19.50
N PRO A 360 0.93 -1.61 19.49
CA PRO A 360 0.26 -0.82 18.48
C PRO A 360 0.51 0.67 18.76
N PRO A 361 0.65 1.53 17.74
CA PRO A 361 0.74 2.97 17.95
C PRO A 361 -0.52 3.47 18.69
N ALA A 362 -0.39 4.62 19.37
CA ALA A 362 -1.46 5.17 20.20
C ALA A 362 -2.84 5.15 19.49
N PRO A 363 -3.92 4.80 20.21
CA PRO A 363 -5.20 4.47 19.60
C PRO A 363 -5.71 5.58 18.68
N VAL A 364 -6.18 5.16 17.50
CA VAL A 364 -6.75 6.02 16.45
C VAL A 364 -7.92 6.86 16.98
N VAL A 365 -8.55 6.47 18.10
CA VAL A 365 -9.60 7.23 18.79
C VAL A 365 -9.15 8.65 19.15
N ALA A 366 -7.87 8.86 19.49
CA ALA A 366 -7.32 10.19 19.71
C ALA A 366 -7.25 11.03 18.42
N LYS A 367 -7.05 10.39 17.26
CA LYS A 367 -7.05 11.04 15.93
C LYS A 367 -8.46 11.25 15.38
N LEU A 368 -9.43 10.41 15.72
CA LEU A 368 -10.85 10.59 15.34
C LEU A 368 -11.46 11.86 15.92
N ASN A 369 -10.94 12.33 17.06
CA ASN A 369 -11.34 13.61 17.68
C ASN A 369 -10.52 14.81 17.18
N SER A 370 -9.56 14.59 16.28
CA SER A 370 -8.79 15.67 15.64
C SER A 370 -9.48 16.10 14.35
N LYS A 371 -9.77 17.40 14.22
CA LYS A 371 -10.32 17.96 12.98
C LYS A 371 -9.36 17.68 11.82
N PRO A 372 -9.84 17.37 10.61
CA PRO A 372 -8.97 17.21 9.45
C PRO A 372 -8.18 18.50 9.23
N SER A 373 -6.87 18.47 9.48
CA SER A 373 -5.96 19.54 9.10
C SER A 373 -5.46 19.29 7.69
N MET A 374 -5.41 20.32 6.84
CA MET A 374 -4.65 20.23 5.58
C MET A 374 -3.21 19.83 5.91
N ARG A 375 -2.65 18.85 5.18
CA ARG A 375 -1.26 18.43 5.29
C ARG A 375 -0.39 19.57 4.70
N VAL A 376 -0.14 20.59 5.51
CA VAL A 376 0.78 21.68 5.17
C VAL A 376 2.12 21.30 5.80
N GLU A 377 3.05 20.83 4.98
CA GLU A 377 4.46 20.72 5.36
C GLU A 377 4.96 22.11 5.80
N PRO A 378 5.58 22.29 6.99
CA PRO A 378 5.94 23.61 7.50
C PRO A 378 6.95 24.40 6.65
N ASP A 379 7.63 23.77 5.68
CA ASP A 379 8.81 24.35 5.03
C ASP A 379 8.69 24.62 3.52
N ASN A 380 7.47 24.74 2.95
CA ASN A 380 7.37 25.10 1.53
C ASN A 380 6.33 26.17 1.16
N PHE A 381 5.82 26.92 2.14
CA PHE A 381 5.08 28.15 1.85
C PHE A 381 6.08 29.31 1.65
N LYS A 382 6.62 29.42 0.44
CA LYS A 382 7.12 30.74 -0.01
C LYS A 382 5.87 31.62 -0.19
N PRO A 383 5.75 32.78 0.47
CA PRO A 383 4.66 33.70 0.18
C PRO A 383 4.68 33.97 -1.32
N ILE A 384 3.56 33.72 -1.99
CA ILE A 384 3.36 34.18 -3.36
C ILE A 384 3.55 35.70 -3.30
N PRO A 385 4.50 36.30 -4.05
CA PRO A 385 4.61 37.76 -4.06
C PRO A 385 3.25 38.32 -4.50
N LEU A 386 2.69 39.24 -3.70
CA LEU A 386 1.42 39.92 -3.99
C LEU A 386 1.49 40.87 -5.20
N THR A 387 2.57 40.78 -5.98
CA THR A 387 2.84 41.59 -7.16
C THR A 387 3.03 40.64 -8.32
N GLU A 388 2.04 40.62 -9.21
CA GLU A 388 2.14 39.95 -10.50
C GLU A 388 3.33 40.56 -11.26
N PRO A 389 4.22 39.76 -11.85
CA PRO A 389 5.26 40.29 -12.73
C PRO A 389 4.60 40.88 -13.98
N ASP A 390 4.98 42.10 -14.34
CA ASP A 390 4.51 42.76 -15.56
C ASP A 390 4.76 41.87 -16.78
N LEU A 391 3.68 41.63 -17.54
CA LEU A 391 3.75 40.95 -18.82
C LEU A 391 4.68 41.73 -19.76
N PRO A 392 5.51 41.05 -20.58
CA PRO A 392 6.36 41.73 -21.54
C PRO A 392 5.50 42.48 -22.55
N THR A 393 5.43 43.79 -22.39
CA THR A 393 4.79 44.71 -23.34
C THR A 393 5.67 44.79 -24.58
N ARG A 394 5.08 44.47 -25.73
CA ARG A 394 5.69 44.76 -27.04
C ARG A 394 5.81 46.28 -27.17
N GLU A 395 6.98 46.78 -27.53
CA GLU A 395 7.22 48.22 -27.65
C GLU A 395 6.15 48.89 -28.53
N GLY A 396 5.42 49.85 -27.96
CA GLY A 396 4.48 50.71 -28.69
C GLY A 396 3.03 50.80 -28.15
N GLN A 397 2.65 50.15 -27.05
CA GLN A 397 1.30 50.29 -26.46
C GLN A 397 1.32 51.05 -25.13
N ALA A 398 0.51 52.11 -25.04
CA ALA A 398 0.28 52.87 -23.81
C ALA A 398 -0.44 52.03 -22.74
N PRO A 399 -0.17 52.23 -21.44
CA PRO A 399 -0.71 51.39 -20.38
C PRO A 399 -2.23 51.56 -20.25
N THR A 400 -2.96 50.46 -20.39
CA THR A 400 -4.40 50.38 -20.05
C THR A 400 -4.58 50.45 -18.54
N ALA A 401 -5.55 51.27 -18.10
CA ALA A 401 -5.88 51.45 -16.68
C ALA A 401 -6.31 50.14 -16.00
N PRO A 402 -6.04 49.97 -14.69
CA PRO A 402 -6.31 48.72 -13.99
C PRO A 402 -7.82 48.45 -13.88
N GLY A 403 -8.26 47.28 -14.36
CA GLY A 403 -9.63 46.78 -14.20
C GLY A 403 -10.36 46.36 -15.48
N THR A 404 -9.72 46.33 -16.66
CA THR A 404 -10.37 45.91 -17.92
C THR A 404 -9.69 44.67 -18.51
N LEU A 405 -10.36 43.51 -18.45
CA LEU A 405 -9.87 42.23 -19.02
C LEU A 405 -10.31 42.01 -20.49
N LEU A 406 -10.65 43.06 -21.23
CA LEU A 406 -10.95 42.94 -22.66
C LEU A 406 -10.31 44.09 -23.45
N PRO A 407 -9.73 43.81 -24.63
CA PRO A 407 -9.34 44.87 -25.57
C PRO A 407 -10.59 45.61 -26.06
N PRO A 408 -10.49 46.91 -26.43
CA PRO A 408 -11.62 47.64 -26.98
C PRO A 408 -12.07 46.99 -28.30
N ALA A 409 -13.31 46.54 -28.34
CA ALA A 409 -13.94 46.10 -29.58
C ALA A 409 -14.24 47.32 -30.46
N GLU A 410 -13.72 47.33 -31.69
CA GLU A 410 -14.20 48.25 -32.73
C GLU A 410 -15.65 47.88 -33.07
N GLY A 411 -16.59 48.79 -32.81
CA GLY A 411 -17.97 48.63 -33.22
C GLY A 411 -18.94 49.58 -32.51
N ASP A 412 -19.43 50.58 -33.25
CA ASP A 412 -20.55 51.43 -32.86
C ASP A 412 -21.83 50.60 -32.65
N LYS A 413 -22.17 50.30 -31.39
CA LYS A 413 -23.54 50.16 -30.84
C LYS A 413 -23.46 49.78 -29.36
N PRO A 414 -24.16 50.48 -28.44
CA PRO A 414 -24.09 50.17 -27.02
C PRO A 414 -24.83 48.86 -26.71
N LEU A 415 -24.13 47.91 -26.09
CA LEU A 415 -24.71 46.71 -25.50
C LEU A 415 -25.42 47.08 -24.18
N LEU A 416 -26.76 47.05 -24.19
CA LEU A 416 -27.58 47.13 -22.99
C LEU A 416 -27.39 45.85 -22.17
N LEU A 417 -26.78 45.95 -20.99
CA LEU A 417 -26.78 44.88 -19.99
C LEU A 417 -28.17 44.81 -19.32
N PRO A 418 -28.80 43.63 -19.20
CA PRO A 418 -30.06 43.50 -18.49
C PRO A 418 -29.86 43.63 -16.97
N VAL A 419 -30.64 44.51 -16.36
CA VAL A 419 -30.73 44.69 -14.90
C VAL A 419 -31.48 43.48 -14.30
N PRO A 420 -31.01 42.86 -13.19
CA PRO A 420 -31.76 41.78 -12.54
C PRO A 420 -33.02 42.33 -11.84
N PRO A 421 -34.15 41.60 -11.81
CA PRO A 421 -35.39 42.08 -11.20
C PRO A 421 -35.32 42.04 -9.66
N SER A 422 -35.96 43.04 -9.03
CA SER A 422 -36.17 43.14 -7.57
C SER A 422 -36.93 41.93 -6.98
N PRO A 423 -36.69 41.57 -5.71
CA PRO A 423 -37.38 40.47 -5.04
C PRO A 423 -38.81 40.90 -4.70
N GLY A 424 -39.82 40.37 -5.41
CA GLY A 424 -41.21 40.63 -5.06
C GLY A 424 -42.30 40.43 -6.13
N ALA A 425 -42.04 39.75 -7.25
CA ALA A 425 -43.07 39.44 -8.25
C ALA A 425 -43.42 37.94 -8.27
N PRO A 426 -44.69 37.56 -8.52
CA PRO A 426 -45.19 36.20 -8.36
C PRO A 426 -44.57 35.25 -9.39
N MET A 427 -44.19 34.05 -8.92
CA MET A 427 -43.63 32.99 -9.77
C MET A 427 -44.63 32.59 -10.88
N PRO A 428 -44.21 32.53 -12.16
CA PRO A 428 -44.98 31.82 -13.16
C PRO A 428 -44.90 30.31 -12.91
N ALA A 429 -46.01 29.61 -13.13
CA ALA A 429 -46.15 28.17 -12.92
C ALA A 429 -45.06 27.35 -13.65
N PRO A 430 -44.63 26.20 -13.09
CA PRO A 430 -43.60 25.38 -13.71
C PRO A 430 -44.08 24.87 -15.07
N GLN A 431 -43.40 25.27 -16.14
CA GLN A 431 -43.54 24.61 -17.43
C GLN A 431 -43.01 23.19 -17.29
N SER A 432 -43.86 22.22 -17.59
CA SER A 432 -43.54 20.79 -17.60
C SER A 432 -42.32 20.52 -18.47
N LEU A 433 -41.30 19.87 -17.88
CA LEU A 433 -40.16 19.35 -18.61
C LEU A 433 -40.64 18.40 -19.72
N PRO A 434 -40.00 18.41 -20.91
CA PRO A 434 -40.29 17.41 -21.93
C PRO A 434 -39.93 16.03 -21.40
N VAL A 435 -40.92 15.14 -21.39
CA VAL A 435 -40.77 13.71 -21.08
C VAL A 435 -39.84 13.08 -22.13
N PRO A 436 -38.80 12.32 -21.75
CA PRO A 436 -37.97 11.60 -22.71
C PRO A 436 -38.82 10.60 -23.50
N PRO A 437 -38.56 10.38 -24.80
CA PRO A 437 -39.29 9.38 -25.57
C PRO A 437 -39.11 7.99 -24.92
N ALA A 438 -40.21 7.24 -24.85
CA ALA A 438 -40.23 5.89 -24.31
C ALA A 438 -39.20 4.99 -25.02
N PRO A 439 -38.52 4.08 -24.30
CA PRO A 439 -37.60 3.14 -24.92
C PRO A 439 -38.33 2.29 -25.97
N ALA A 440 -37.68 2.09 -27.11
CA ALA A 440 -38.19 1.26 -28.19
C ALA A 440 -38.53 -0.16 -27.67
N PRO A 441 -39.57 -0.82 -28.22
CA PRO A 441 -39.95 -2.16 -27.82
C PRO A 441 -38.79 -3.13 -28.05
N VAL A 442 -38.49 -3.91 -27.01
CA VAL A 442 -37.54 -5.01 -27.04
C VAL A 442 -37.94 -5.97 -28.16
N PRO A 443 -37.03 -6.38 -29.07
CA PRO A 443 -37.35 -7.42 -30.05
C PRO A 443 -37.75 -8.72 -29.31
N PRO A 444 -38.73 -9.48 -29.83
CA PRO A 444 -39.18 -10.70 -29.18
C PRO A 444 -37.99 -11.66 -29.02
N ALA A 445 -37.90 -12.28 -27.84
CA ALA A 445 -36.89 -13.28 -27.54
C ALA A 445 -36.86 -14.35 -28.65
N PRO A 446 -35.67 -14.81 -29.07
CA PRO A 446 -35.58 -15.97 -29.94
C PRO A 446 -36.28 -17.14 -29.24
N ALA A 447 -37.13 -17.85 -30.00
CA ALA A 447 -37.84 -19.03 -29.52
C ALA A 447 -36.87 -19.99 -28.80
N PRO A 448 -37.31 -20.66 -27.72
CA PRO A 448 -36.48 -21.68 -27.08
C PRO A 448 -36.10 -22.73 -28.13
N ALA A 449 -34.80 -23.01 -28.22
CA ALA A 449 -34.30 -24.10 -29.03
C ALA A 449 -35.05 -25.39 -28.66
N PRO A 450 -35.38 -26.26 -29.63
CA PRO A 450 -35.99 -27.55 -29.34
C PRO A 450 -35.09 -28.31 -28.37
N ALA A 451 -35.71 -28.94 -27.37
CA ALA A 451 -35.03 -29.77 -26.39
C ALA A 451 -34.04 -30.72 -27.07
N PRO A 452 -32.84 -30.94 -26.49
CA PRO A 452 -31.97 -31.99 -26.98
C PRO A 452 -32.75 -33.31 -26.92
N ALA A 453 -32.78 -34.02 -28.05
CA ALA A 453 -33.19 -35.41 -28.09
C ALA A 453 -32.39 -36.20 -27.04
N PRO A 454 -32.96 -37.23 -26.41
CA PRO A 454 -32.25 -38.03 -25.42
C PRO A 454 -30.99 -38.60 -26.08
N GLU A 455 -29.84 -38.18 -25.57
CA GLU A 455 -28.55 -38.75 -25.94
C GLU A 455 -28.56 -40.20 -25.48
N ALA A 456 -28.38 -41.09 -26.45
CA ALA A 456 -28.29 -42.53 -26.24
C ALA A 456 -27.24 -42.84 -25.16
N GLU A 457 -27.58 -43.79 -24.30
CA GLU A 457 -26.69 -44.43 -23.34
C GLU A 457 -25.34 -44.74 -24.00
N LYS A 458 -24.26 -44.15 -23.47
CA LYS A 458 -22.94 -44.75 -23.60
C LYS A 458 -22.99 -46.12 -22.93
N PRO A 459 -22.50 -47.19 -23.59
CA PRO A 459 -22.52 -48.52 -23.01
C PRO A 459 -21.64 -48.56 -21.76
N ALA A 460 -22.17 -49.23 -20.74
CA ALA A 460 -21.49 -49.53 -19.50
C ALA A 460 -20.10 -50.12 -19.74
N GLU A 461 -19.14 -49.56 -19.00
CA GLU A 461 -17.80 -50.09 -18.83
C GLU A 461 -17.89 -51.52 -18.27
N ALA A 462 -17.50 -52.50 -19.10
CA ALA A 462 -17.40 -53.90 -18.71
C ALA A 462 -16.25 -54.09 -17.69
N PRO A 463 -16.40 -55.00 -16.71
CA PRO A 463 -15.44 -55.20 -15.64
C PRO A 463 -14.11 -55.78 -16.15
N LYS A 464 -12.99 -55.26 -15.64
CA LYS A 464 -11.66 -55.87 -15.81
C LYS A 464 -11.65 -57.32 -15.31
N PRO A 465 -11.07 -58.28 -16.05
CA PRO A 465 -10.93 -59.66 -15.61
C PRO A 465 -9.84 -59.80 -14.54
N ALA A 466 -10.08 -60.72 -13.61
CA ALA A 466 -9.21 -61.09 -12.50
C ALA A 466 -7.80 -61.48 -12.95
N GLU A 467 -6.80 -60.89 -12.30
CA GLU A 467 -5.40 -61.27 -12.41
C GLU A 467 -5.18 -62.63 -11.73
N GLN A 468 -5.12 -63.68 -12.54
CA GLN A 468 -4.65 -65.00 -12.12
C GLN A 468 -3.12 -64.99 -12.04
N ALA A 469 -2.61 -65.37 -10.87
CA ALA A 469 -1.20 -65.61 -10.60
C ALA A 469 -0.59 -66.59 -11.62
N LYS A 470 0.61 -66.25 -12.13
CA LYS A 470 1.51 -67.17 -12.83
C LYS A 470 2.90 -67.15 -12.18
N PRO A 471 3.62 -68.30 -12.16
CA PRO A 471 4.65 -68.59 -11.18
C PRO A 471 6.04 -68.11 -11.58
N ALA A 472 6.90 -68.01 -10.56
CA ALA A 472 8.32 -67.68 -10.65
C ALA A 472 9.10 -68.62 -11.58
N ALA A 473 9.96 -68.04 -12.40
CA ALA A 473 10.99 -68.74 -13.18
C ALA A 473 12.38 -68.41 -12.61
N PRO A 474 13.34 -69.36 -12.63
CA PRO A 474 14.62 -69.21 -11.95
C PRO A 474 15.67 -68.59 -12.87
N GLU A 475 16.52 -67.73 -12.29
CA GLU A 475 17.68 -67.15 -12.97
C GLU A 475 18.95 -67.88 -12.49
N ALA A 476 19.68 -68.46 -13.45
CA ALA A 476 20.98 -69.12 -13.26
C ALA A 476 22.12 -68.17 -13.71
N PRO A 477 23.38 -68.42 -13.30
CA PRO A 477 24.28 -67.36 -12.84
C PRO A 477 25.28 -66.82 -13.87
N LYS A 478 25.82 -65.64 -13.53
CA LYS A 478 26.94 -64.93 -14.17
C LYS A 478 28.23 -65.76 -14.28
N PRO A 479 29.08 -65.40 -15.24
CA PRO A 479 30.46 -65.00 -14.93
C PRO A 479 30.65 -63.48 -14.94
#